data_AF-A0A9D6GD01-F1
#
_entry.id   AF-A0A9D6GD01-F1
#
_cell.length_a   1.000
_cell.length_b   1.000
_cell.length_c   1.000
_cell.angle_alpha   90.00
_cell.angle_beta   90.00
_cell.angle_gamma   90.00
#
_symmetry.space_group_name_H-M   'P 1'
#
loop_
_entity.id
_entity.type
_entity.pdbx_description
1 polymer ?
#
loop_
_entity_poly.entity_id
_entity_poly.type
_entity_poly.pdbx_seq_one_letter_code
_entity_poly.pdbx_strand_id
1 'polypeptide(L)'
;MSSSGNCPFCSLGARVVGENDLAAAVRDKEPASRGHTLVVPKRHCPSFFDLTPAEVEACYSLLREERQTLLRELHPDGFNVGVNDGAAAGQSIEHTYWHLIPRYRGDHPDPRGGVRHVIPTRR
;
A
#
# COMPACT_ATOMS: atom_id res chain seq x y z
N MET A 1 1.34 14.93 -18.62
CA MET A 1 2.49 14.02 -18.85
C MET A 1 3.40 14.14 -17.64
N SER A 2 3.11 13.41 -16.56
CA SER A 2 4.01 13.41 -15.39
C SER A 2 5.23 12.56 -15.77
N SER A 3 6.43 13.15 -15.68
CA SER A 3 7.67 12.52 -16.12
C SER A 3 8.06 11.42 -15.14
N SER A 4 8.05 10.18 -15.61
CA SER A 4 8.52 8.98 -14.90
C SER A 4 9.98 9.03 -14.41
N GLY A 5 10.76 10.03 -14.85
CA GLY A 5 12.21 10.11 -14.65
C GLY A 5 12.69 10.21 -13.20
N ASN A 6 11.82 10.47 -12.22
CA ASN A 6 12.21 10.51 -10.80
C ASN A 6 11.20 9.84 -9.86
N CYS A 7 10.33 8.95 -10.38
CA CYS A 7 9.36 8.26 -9.55
C CYS A 7 10.04 7.12 -8.75
N PRO A 8 9.95 7.10 -7.40
CA PRO A 8 10.56 6.05 -6.58
C PRO A 8 9.93 4.67 -6.81
N PHE A 9 8.72 4.62 -7.36
CA PHE A 9 8.00 3.39 -7.66
C PHE A 9 8.23 2.85 -9.07
N CYS A 10 8.77 3.65 -9.98
CA CYS A 10 9.24 3.14 -11.28
C CYS A 10 10.59 2.40 -11.16
N SER A 11 11.25 2.47 -10.00
CA SER A 11 12.53 1.83 -9.72
C SER A 11 12.58 1.33 -8.28
N LEU A 12 11.76 0.31 -7.99
CA LEU A 12 11.55 -0.21 -6.63
C LEU A 12 12.81 -0.83 -6.00
N GLY A 13 13.78 -1.26 -6.81
CA GLY A 13 15.06 -1.84 -6.37
C GLY A 13 14.87 -3.09 -5.49
N ALA A 14 15.82 -3.35 -4.59
CA ALA A 14 15.86 -4.56 -3.74
C ALA A 14 14.82 -4.62 -2.59
N ARG A 15 13.80 -3.74 -2.58
CA ARG A 15 12.80 -3.66 -1.49
C ARG A 15 11.50 -4.42 -1.78
N VAL A 16 11.45 -5.12 -2.90
CA VAL A 16 10.31 -5.94 -3.31
C VAL A 16 10.24 -7.18 -2.44
N VAL A 17 9.09 -7.39 -1.78
CA VAL A 17 8.81 -8.58 -0.96
C VAL A 17 7.97 -9.62 -1.69
N GLY A 18 7.31 -9.21 -2.77
CA GLY A 18 6.55 -10.07 -3.67
C GLY A 18 6.24 -9.31 -4.96
N GLU A 19 6.11 -10.02 -6.08
CA GLU A 19 5.69 -9.40 -7.34
C GLU A 19 5.00 -10.41 -8.25
N ASN A 20 4.23 -9.88 -9.19
CA ASN A 20 3.70 -10.61 -10.34
C ASN A 20 3.97 -9.80 -11.62
N ASP A 21 3.35 -10.17 -12.74
CA ASP A 21 3.63 -9.57 -14.05
C ASP A 21 3.38 -8.05 -14.09
N LEU A 22 2.38 -7.56 -13.34
CA LEU A 22 1.90 -6.17 -13.45
C LEU A 22 2.00 -5.37 -12.16
N ALA A 23 2.32 -5.99 -11.02
CA ALA A 23 2.39 -5.33 -9.72
C ALA A 23 3.56 -5.84 -8.87
N ALA A 24 3.97 -5.03 -7.90
CA ALA A 24 4.97 -5.35 -6.91
C ALA A 24 4.52 -4.91 -5.51
N ALA A 25 4.90 -5.67 -4.50
CA ALA A 25 4.67 -5.40 -3.09
C ALA A 25 5.99 -4.95 -2.45
N VAL A 26 5.96 -3.85 -1.70
CA VAL A 26 7.12 -3.30 -1.00
C VAL A 26 6.76 -2.93 0.43
N ARG A 27 7.68 -3.12 1.39
CA ARG A 27 7.47 -2.61 2.76
C ARG A 27 7.59 -1.10 2.78
N ASP A 28 6.67 -0.44 3.46
CA ASP A 28 6.71 1.02 3.64
C ASP A 28 7.92 1.42 4.50
N LYS A 29 8.57 2.52 4.12
CA LYS A 29 9.69 3.12 4.87
C LYS A 29 9.22 3.86 6.12
N GLU A 30 8.00 4.40 6.08
CA GLU A 30 7.35 5.09 7.19
C GLU A 30 6.08 4.31 7.60
N PRO A 31 6.25 3.09 8.14
CA PRO A 31 5.11 2.20 8.37
C PRO A 31 4.16 2.74 9.44
N ALA A 32 2.85 2.74 9.17
CA ALA A 32 1.83 3.04 10.16
C ALA A 32 1.78 1.99 11.28
N SER A 33 2.13 0.75 10.93
CA SER A 33 2.22 -0.39 11.86
C SER A 33 3.21 -1.43 11.32
N ARG A 34 3.62 -2.36 12.19
CA ARG A 34 4.54 -3.45 11.81
C ARG A 34 3.96 -4.28 10.66
N GLY A 35 4.68 -4.31 9.54
CA GLY A 35 4.30 -5.04 8.33
C GLY A 35 3.49 -4.22 7.32
N HIS A 36 3.41 -2.89 7.47
CA HIS A 36 2.81 -2.03 6.44
C HIS A 36 3.47 -2.26 5.07
N THR A 37 2.66 -2.69 4.10
CA THR A 37 3.06 -2.97 2.72
C THR A 37 2.32 -2.05 1.76
N LEU A 38 3.01 -1.62 0.71
CA LEU A 38 2.44 -0.92 -0.43
C LEU A 38 2.43 -1.89 -1.62
N VAL A 39 1.26 -2.07 -2.25
CA VAL A 39 1.14 -2.77 -3.52
C VAL A 39 1.07 -1.74 -4.64
N VAL A 40 1.94 -1.86 -5.62
CA VAL A 40 2.23 -0.82 -6.60
C VAL A 40 2.19 -1.41 -8.01
N PRO A 41 1.43 -0.85 -8.97
CA PRO A 41 1.48 -1.27 -10.36
C PRO A 41 2.86 -0.96 -10.94
N LYS A 42 3.39 -1.86 -11.77
CA LYS A 42 4.69 -1.68 -12.44
C LYS A 42 4.65 -0.55 -13.46
N ARG A 43 3.52 -0.38 -14.16
CA ARG A 43 3.29 0.78 -15.02
C ARG A 43 3.14 2.04 -14.17
N HIS A 44 3.82 3.11 -14.56
CA HIS A 44 3.60 4.42 -13.95
C HIS A 44 2.16 4.89 -14.21
N CYS A 45 1.40 5.07 -13.14
CA CYS A 45 0.00 5.45 -13.19
C CYS A 45 -0.32 6.37 -12.00
N PRO A 46 -0.49 7.68 -12.17
CA PRO A 46 -0.72 8.60 -11.06
C PRO A 46 -2.02 8.33 -10.31
N SER A 47 -3.10 8.06 -11.03
CA SER A 47 -4.42 7.82 -10.44
C SER A 47 -4.73 6.33 -10.31
N PHE A 48 -5.40 5.97 -9.22
CA PHE A 48 -6.05 4.69 -9.02
C PHE A 48 -7.10 4.40 -10.10
N PHE A 49 -7.82 5.42 -10.54
CA PHE A 49 -8.91 5.29 -11.50
C PHE A 49 -8.42 5.11 -12.95
N ASP A 50 -7.12 5.31 -13.19
CA ASP A 50 -6.46 5.11 -14.49
C ASP A 50 -5.86 3.69 -14.64
N LEU A 51 -6.09 2.80 -13.66
CA LEU A 51 -5.66 1.40 -13.74
C LEU A 51 -6.51 0.63 -14.74
N THR A 52 -5.86 -0.21 -15.54
CA THR A 52 -6.56 -1.18 -16.38
C THR A 52 -7.15 -2.30 -15.52
N PRO A 53 -8.20 -3.00 -15.98
CA PRO A 53 -8.77 -4.14 -15.24
C PRO A 53 -7.74 -5.21 -14.88
N ALA A 54 -6.77 -5.47 -15.77
CA ALA A 54 -5.70 -6.43 -15.52
C ALA A 54 -4.74 -5.98 -14.41
N GLU A 55 -4.42 -4.68 -14.34
CA GLU A 55 -3.58 -4.13 -13.27
C GLU A 55 -4.30 -4.12 -11.92
N VAL A 56 -5.61 -3.82 -11.92
CA VAL A 56 -6.44 -3.93 -10.70
C VAL A 56 -6.42 -5.36 -10.17
N GLU A 57 -6.63 -6.35 -11.03
CA GLU A 57 -6.60 -7.77 -10.64
C GLU A 57 -5.22 -8.19 -10.13
N ALA A 58 -4.15 -7.77 -10.82
CA ALA A 58 -2.79 -8.08 -10.40
C ALA A 58 -2.43 -7.45 -9.04
N CYS A 59 -2.83 -6.20 -8.80
CA CYS A 59 -2.65 -5.55 -7.50
C CYS A 59 -3.46 -6.26 -6.40
N TYR A 60 -4.72 -6.58 -6.68
CA TYR A 60 -5.59 -7.24 -5.71
C TYR A 60 -5.11 -8.65 -5.36
N SER A 61 -4.69 -9.44 -6.34
CA SER A 61 -4.11 -10.77 -6.14
C SER A 61 -2.88 -10.70 -5.24
N LEU A 62 -1.96 -9.78 -5.53
CA LEU A 62 -0.76 -9.59 -4.71
C LEU A 62 -1.08 -9.11 -3.29
N LEU A 63 -2.07 -8.24 -3.13
CA LEU A 63 -2.55 -7.79 -1.82
C LEU A 63 -3.09 -8.97 -0.98
N ARG A 64 -3.80 -9.92 -1.60
CA ARG A 64 -4.28 -11.13 -0.92
C ARG A 64 -3.13 -12.04 -0.50
N GLU A 65 -2.15 -12.24 -1.36
CA GLU A 65 -0.96 -13.05 -1.07
C GLU A 65 -0.17 -12.46 0.10
N GLU A 66 0.12 -11.16 0.05
CA GLU A 66 0.82 -10.45 1.12
C GLU A 66 0.08 -10.50 2.45
N ARG A 67 -1.25 -10.38 2.44
CA ARG A 67 -2.07 -10.56 3.64
C ARG A 67 -1.86 -11.94 4.27
N GLN A 68 -1.81 -13.00 3.45
CA GLN A 68 -1.59 -14.36 3.97
C GLN A 68 -0.18 -14.54 4.53
N THR A 69 0.82 -13.97 3.87
CA THR A 69 2.21 -13.93 4.38
C THR A 69 2.28 -13.23 5.73
N LEU A 70 1.68 -12.04 5.83
CA LEU A 70 1.63 -11.25 7.06
C LEU A 70 0.90 -11.97 8.21
N LEU A 71 -0.18 -12.69 7.91
CA LEU A 71 -0.88 -13.51 8.91
C LEU A 71 0.03 -14.60 9.50
N ARG A 72 0.85 -15.26 8.67
CA ARG A 72 1.76 -16.32 9.12
C ARG A 72 2.97 -15.78 9.87
N GLU A 73 3.51 -14.65 9.44
CA GLU A 73 4.78 -14.13 9.98
C GLU A 73 4.58 -13.25 11.21
N LEU A 74 3.57 -12.37 11.18
CA LEU A 74 3.44 -11.28 12.15
C LEU A 74 2.19 -11.38 13.02
N HIS A 75 1.26 -12.27 12.67
CA HIS A 75 0.03 -12.55 13.42
C HIS A 75 -0.81 -11.29 13.76
N PRO A 76 -1.11 -10.40 12.79
CA PRO A 76 -2.00 -9.27 13.04
C PRO A 76 -3.44 -9.72 13.30
N ASP A 77 -4.16 -8.93 14.10
CA ASP A 77 -5.56 -9.14 14.46
C ASP A 77 -6.55 -8.58 13.42
N GLY A 78 -6.07 -7.75 12.50
CA GLY A 78 -6.89 -7.12 11.47
C GLY A 78 -6.06 -6.39 10.42
N PHE A 79 -6.73 -5.76 9.47
CA PHE A 79 -6.08 -4.97 8.43
C PHE A 79 -6.91 -3.74 8.06
N ASN A 80 -6.22 -2.67 7.68
CA ASN A 80 -6.80 -1.59 6.90
C ASN A 80 -6.21 -1.62 5.49
N VAL A 81 -7.05 -1.35 4.50
CA VAL A 81 -6.67 -1.25 3.10
C VAL A 81 -7.18 0.08 2.57
N GLY A 82 -6.36 0.80 1.80
CA GLY A 82 -6.73 2.11 1.29
C GLY A 82 -5.81 2.61 0.19
N VAL A 83 -6.28 3.62 -0.53
CA VAL A 83 -5.55 4.31 -1.60
C VAL A 83 -5.82 5.80 -1.46
N ASN A 84 -4.79 6.62 -1.67
CA ASN A 84 -4.94 8.06 -1.81
C ASN A 84 -4.85 8.41 -3.30
N ASP A 85 -5.81 9.18 -3.80
CA ASP A 85 -5.88 9.62 -5.19
C ASP A 85 -5.91 11.14 -5.27
N GLY A 86 -4.82 11.74 -5.76
CA GLY A 86 -4.60 13.17 -5.83
C GLY A 86 -4.00 13.78 -4.55
N ALA A 87 -3.34 14.92 -4.72
CA ALA A 87 -2.61 15.60 -3.63
C ALA A 87 -3.52 16.00 -2.45
N ALA A 88 -4.76 16.42 -2.73
CA ALA A 88 -5.73 16.78 -1.69
C ALA A 88 -6.15 15.58 -0.81
N ALA A 89 -6.04 14.36 -1.34
CA ALA A 89 -6.27 13.13 -0.58
C ALA A 89 -5.00 12.64 0.17
N GLY A 90 -3.90 13.39 0.12
CA GLY A 90 -2.65 13.03 0.77
C GLY A 90 -1.76 12.10 -0.05
N GLN A 91 -1.96 12.00 -1.37
CA GLN A 91 -1.02 11.33 -2.26
C GLN A 91 0.24 12.20 -2.44
N SER A 92 1.37 11.75 -1.89
CA SER A 92 2.65 12.48 -1.96
C SER A 92 3.51 12.07 -3.16
N ILE A 93 3.27 10.90 -3.74
CA ILE A 93 3.95 10.38 -4.92
C ILE A 93 2.91 10.18 -6.01
N GLU A 94 3.11 10.81 -7.17
CA GLU A 94 2.22 10.73 -8.35
C GLU A 94 2.32 9.38 -9.09
N HIS A 95 2.21 8.29 -8.35
CA HIS A 95 2.10 6.92 -8.84
C HIS A 95 1.25 6.20 -7.80
N THR A 96 0.10 5.68 -8.19
CA THR A 96 -0.87 5.04 -7.31
C THR A 96 -0.28 3.82 -6.61
N TYR A 97 -0.65 3.61 -5.36
CA TYR A 97 -0.27 2.44 -4.58
C TYR A 97 -1.34 2.15 -3.53
N TRP A 98 -1.48 0.87 -3.20
CA TRP A 98 -2.50 0.36 -2.30
C TRP A 98 -1.84 0.02 -0.98
N HIS A 99 -2.30 0.66 0.08
CA HIS A 99 -1.89 0.36 1.43
C HIS A 99 -2.47 -0.97 1.89
N LEU A 100 -1.65 -1.83 2.45
CA LEU A 100 -2.04 -2.97 3.27
C LEU A 100 -1.40 -2.78 4.65
N ILE A 101 -2.22 -2.39 5.62
CA ILE A 101 -1.78 -1.99 6.96
C ILE A 101 -2.27 -3.02 7.97
N PRO A 102 -1.38 -3.88 8.51
CA PRO A 102 -1.72 -4.80 9.60
C PRO A 102 -2.16 -4.04 10.85
N ARG A 103 -3.14 -4.57 11.58
CA ARG A 103 -3.63 -3.99 12.83
C ARG A 103 -3.50 -5.00 13.95
N TYR A 104 -3.20 -4.51 15.15
CA TYR A 104 -2.96 -5.32 16.33
C TYR A 104 -3.83 -4.80 17.48
N ARG A 105 -4.37 -5.69 18.31
CA ARG A 105 -5.11 -5.29 19.50
C ARG A 105 -4.23 -4.40 20.38
N GLY A 106 -4.74 -3.21 20.69
CA GLY A 106 -4.03 -2.22 21.50
C GLY A 106 -3.13 -1.26 20.72
N ASP A 107 -3.05 -1.36 19.38
CA ASP A 107 -2.27 -0.40 18.56
C ASP A 107 -2.91 0.99 18.45
N HIS A 108 -4.20 1.11 18.77
CA HIS A 108 -4.93 2.37 18.90
C HIS A 108 -5.92 2.27 20.07
N PRO A 109 -6.08 3.33 20.89
CA PRO A 109 -6.94 3.30 22.08
C PRO A 109 -8.43 3.08 21.76
N ASP A 110 -8.90 3.54 20.60
CA ASP A 110 -10.26 3.26 20.11
C ASP A 110 -10.25 2.82 18.63
N PRO A 111 -10.38 1.51 18.34
CA PRO A 111 -10.32 1.01 16.97
C PRO A 111 -11.61 1.24 16.17
N ARG A 112 -12.73 1.64 16.80
CA ARG A 112 -14.04 1.76 16.14
C ARG A 112 -14.07 2.79 15.02
N GLY A 113 -13.11 3.71 14.99
CA GLY A 113 -12.98 4.65 13.88
C GLY A 113 -12.30 4.12 12.63
N GLY A 114 -11.76 2.90 12.67
CA GLY A 114 -11.23 2.20 11.51
C GLY A 114 -10.18 3.03 10.76
N VAL A 115 -10.40 3.20 9.45
CA VAL A 115 -9.50 3.94 8.55
C VAL A 115 -9.21 5.38 9.00
N ARG A 116 -10.13 6.02 9.74
CA ARG A 116 -9.98 7.39 10.24
C ARG A 116 -8.91 7.54 11.32
N HIS A 117 -8.43 6.42 11.88
CA HIS A 117 -7.45 6.38 12.96
C HIS A 117 -6.21 5.56 12.59
N VAL A 118 -6.06 5.21 11.31
CA VAL A 118 -4.92 4.44 10.81
C VAL A 118 -3.63 5.23 10.85
N ILE A 119 -3.70 6.52 10.54
CA ILE A 119 -2.56 7.41 10.60
C ILE A 119 -2.51 7.96 12.03
N PRO A 120 -1.46 7.65 12.82
CA PRO A 120 -1.28 8.27 14.12
C PRO A 120 -1.25 9.79 13.89
N THR A 121 -1.98 10.55 14.69
CA THR A 121 -1.83 12.01 14.68
C THR A 121 -0.36 12.31 14.97
N ARG A 122 0.38 12.77 13.95
CA ARG A 122 1.71 13.33 14.19
C ARG A 122 1.50 14.51 15.14
N ARG A 123 2.11 14.42 16.33
CA ARG A 123 2.32 15.59 17.18
C ARG A 123 3.36 16.50 16.54
#